data_AF-A0A6L5YV63-F1
#
_entry.id   AF-A0A6L5YV63-F1
#
_cell.length_a   1.000
_cell.length_b   1.000
_cell.length_c   1.000
_cell.angle_alpha   90.00
_cell.angle_beta   90.00
_cell.angle_gamma   90.00
#
_symmetry.space_group_name_H-M   'P 1'
#
loop_
_entity.id
_entity.type
_entity.pdbx_description
1 polymer ?
#
loop_
_entity_poly.entity_id
_entity_poly.type
_entity_poly.pdbx_seq_one_letter_code
_entity_poly.pdbx_strand_id
1 'polypeptide(L)'
;MRLRAGGDEIDVVEIWQGGFSIKADAPRFRRGFVDVYDGSRHLFHGLAYPTGESGALRTFAFKTRQVAGDEPPRDYERGADAPVALIPSRF
;
A
#
# COMPACT_ATOMS: atom_id res chain seq x y z
N MET A 1 -5.16 12.05 -0.68
CA MET A 1 -4.47 10.77 -0.37
C MET A 1 -4.58 10.48 1.12
N ARG A 2 -4.77 9.21 1.47
CA ARG A 2 -4.87 8.74 2.85
C ARG A 2 -3.92 7.58 3.09
N LEU A 3 -3.35 7.54 4.29
CA LEU A 3 -2.50 6.45 4.73
C LEU A 3 -3.15 5.78 5.93
N ARG A 4 -3.22 4.45 5.93
CA ARG A 4 -3.68 3.66 7.07
C ARG A 4 -2.51 2.98 7.74
N ALA A 5 -2.41 3.11 9.05
CA ALA A 5 -1.35 2.49 9.83
C ALA A 5 -1.88 2.02 11.18
N GLY A 6 -1.83 0.72 11.44
CA GLY A 6 -2.28 0.16 12.74
C GLY A 6 -3.74 0.47 13.09
N GLY A 7 -4.59 0.73 12.09
CA GLY A 7 -6.00 1.10 12.28
C GLY A 7 -6.27 2.62 12.28
N ASP A 8 -5.25 3.46 12.33
CA ASP A 8 -5.40 4.91 12.24
C ASP A 8 -5.38 5.39 10.77
N GLU A 9 -6.27 6.32 10.41
CA GLU A 9 -6.20 7.06 9.15
C GLU A 9 -5.41 8.35 9.32
N ILE A 10 -4.46 8.60 8.42
CA ILE A 10 -3.50 9.71 8.47
C ILE A 10 -3.55 10.45 7.14
N ASP A 11 -3.73 11.76 7.21
CA ASP A 11 -3.68 12.63 6.04
C ASP A 11 -2.22 12.84 5.61
N VAL A 12 -1.97 12.53 4.34
CA VAL A 12 -0.66 12.72 3.71
C VAL A 12 -0.60 14.13 3.12
N VAL A 13 0.44 14.88 3.49
CA VAL A 13 0.69 16.22 2.95
C VAL A 13 1.29 16.11 1.56
N GLU A 14 2.31 15.27 1.40
CA GLU A 14 2.98 15.02 0.13
C GLU A 14 3.49 13.57 0.07
N ILE A 15 3.51 12.97 -1.13
CA ILE A 15 4.08 11.65 -1.38
C ILE A 15 4.98 11.67 -2.61
N TRP A 16 6.04 10.86 -2.58
CA TRP A 16 6.94 10.66 -3.71
C TRP A 16 7.33 9.18 -3.81
N GLN A 17 8.23 8.86 -4.75
CA GLN A 17 8.62 7.47 -5.02
C GLN A 17 9.20 6.76 -3.78
N GLY A 18 9.99 7.49 -2.98
CA GLY A 18 10.73 6.91 -1.85
C GLY A 18 10.12 7.17 -0.47
N GLY A 19 9.07 7.98 -0.35
CA GLY A 19 8.58 8.42 0.95
C GLY A 19 7.35 9.30 0.91
N PHE A 20 7.01 9.87 2.05
CA PHE A 20 5.89 10.79 2.23
C PHE A 20 6.11 11.70 3.45
N SER A 21 5.32 12.76 3.53
CA SER A 21 5.27 13.66 4.67
C SER A 21 3.86 13.77 5.26
N ILE A 22 3.81 13.98 6.58
CA ILE A 22 2.58 14.24 7.35
C ILE A 22 2.82 15.44 8.26
N LYS A 23 1.76 15.98 8.88
CA LYS A 23 1.93 17.02 9.91
C LYS A 23 2.65 16.46 11.14
N ALA A 24 3.57 17.23 11.71
CA ALA A 24 4.38 16.83 12.87
C ALA A 24 3.56 16.63 14.14
N ASP A 25 2.40 17.30 14.25
CA ASP A 25 1.45 17.16 15.35
C ASP A 25 0.60 15.88 15.27
N ALA A 26 0.72 15.08 14.21
CA ALA A 26 0.03 13.80 14.06
C ALA A 26 0.47 12.81 15.17
N PRO A 27 -0.40 12.44 16.12
CA PRO A 27 0.04 11.92 17.41
C PRO A 27 0.33 10.41 17.47
N ARG A 28 0.14 9.64 16.39
CA ARG A 28 0.11 8.16 16.47
C ARG A 28 1.16 7.42 15.66
N PHE A 29 1.53 7.92 14.49
CA PHE A 29 2.42 7.18 13.60
C PHE A 29 3.89 7.54 13.78
N ARG A 30 4.67 6.55 14.24
CA ARG A 30 6.13 6.66 14.38
C ARG A 30 6.89 5.83 13.36
N ARG A 31 6.42 4.63 13.08
CA ARG A 31 6.93 3.70 12.07
C ARG A 31 5.94 2.55 11.94
N GLY A 32 6.01 1.79 10.85
CA GLY A 32 5.29 0.53 10.75
C GLY A 32 4.78 0.23 9.36
N PHE A 33 3.92 -0.77 9.28
CA PHE A 33 3.23 -1.13 8.06
C PHE A 33 2.16 -0.09 7.73
N VAL A 34 2.09 0.26 6.45
CA VAL A 34 1.21 1.29 5.94
C VAL A 34 0.53 0.84 4.65
N ASP A 35 -0.74 1.16 4.52
CA ASP A 35 -1.53 1.01 3.30
C ASP A 35 -1.84 2.41 2.75
N VAL A 36 -1.57 2.65 1.47
CA VAL A 36 -1.71 3.98 0.83
C VAL A 36 -2.88 3.98 -0.14
N TYR A 37 -3.82 4.90 0.08
CA TYR A 37 -5.05 5.01 -0.69
C TYR A 37 -5.17 6.35 -1.41
N ASP A 38 -5.75 6.29 -2.61
CA ASP A 38 -6.25 7.45 -3.34
C ASP A 38 -7.77 7.30 -3.56
N GLY A 39 -8.55 8.05 -2.78
CA GLY A 39 -9.99 7.83 -2.66
C GLY A 39 -10.30 6.42 -2.14
N SER A 40 -11.04 5.64 -2.92
CA SER A 40 -11.34 4.23 -2.64
C SER A 40 -10.28 3.25 -3.17
N ARG A 41 -9.32 3.71 -3.97
CA ARG A 41 -8.32 2.86 -4.62
C ARG A 41 -7.15 2.61 -3.68
N HIS A 42 -6.85 1.34 -3.41
CA HIS A 42 -5.61 0.94 -2.73
C HIS A 42 -4.47 0.97 -3.74
N LEU A 43 -3.46 1.81 -3.51
CA LEU A 43 -2.33 1.94 -4.44
C LEU A 43 -1.25 0.91 -4.14
N PHE A 44 -0.81 0.84 -2.88
CA PHE A 44 0.28 -0.03 -2.45
C PHE A 44 0.34 -0.09 -0.92
N HIS A 45 1.01 -1.13 -0.44
CA HIS A 45 1.36 -1.32 0.96
C HIS A 45 2.88 -1.35 1.14
N GLY A 46 3.36 -1.08 2.35
CA GLY A 46 4.79 -1.07 2.63
C GLY A 46 5.14 -0.81 4.08
N LEU A 47 6.44 -0.87 4.40
CA LEU A 47 6.96 -0.49 5.72
C LEU A 47 7.54 0.91 5.65
N ALA A 48 7.05 1.82 6.48
CA ALA A 48 7.54 3.18 6.57
C ALA A 48 8.29 3.45 7.89
N TYR A 49 9.32 4.28 7.83
CA TYR A 49 10.13 4.70 8.96
C TYR A 49 10.45 6.20 8.87
N PRO A 50 10.64 6.89 10.00
CA PRO A 50 10.85 8.33 10.00
C PRO A 50 12.28 8.63 9.55
N THR A 51 12.43 9.67 8.75
CA THR A 51 13.74 10.15 8.26
C THR A 51 14.06 11.56 8.73
N GLY A 52 13.07 12.33 9.19
CA GLY A 52 13.30 13.64 9.77
C GLY A 52 12.01 14.37 10.11
N GLU A 53 12.17 15.53 10.74
CA GLU A 53 11.11 16.49 11.01
C GLU A 53 11.64 17.88 10.66
N SER A 54 10.86 18.65 9.89
CA SER A 54 11.22 19.99 9.46
C SER A 54 10.01 20.91 9.65
N GLY A 55 10.11 21.83 10.61
CA GLY A 55 9.02 22.72 10.98
C GLY A 55 7.78 21.94 11.41
N ALA A 56 6.67 22.14 10.69
CA ALA A 56 5.39 21.49 10.97
C ALA A 56 5.21 20.15 10.24
N LEU A 57 6.24 19.63 9.56
CA LEU A 57 6.17 18.41 8.78
C LEU A 57 7.12 17.34 9.31
N ARG A 58 6.64 16.10 9.35
CA ARG A 58 7.44 14.91 9.62
C ARG A 58 7.52 14.06 8.36
N THR A 59 8.74 13.64 8.01
CA THR A 59 9.05 12.92 6.78
C THR A 59 9.37 11.45 7.07
N PHE A 60 8.89 10.58 6.19
CA PHE A 60 9.04 9.15 6.24
C PHE A 60 9.59 8.62 4.92
N ALA A 61 10.38 7.56 5.00
CA ALA A 61 10.81 6.78 3.85
C ALA A 61 10.18 5.38 3.88
N PHE A 62 9.97 4.82 2.70
CA PHE A 62 9.56 3.44 2.53
C PHE A 62 10.79 2.52 2.56
N LYS A 63 10.82 1.59 3.50
CA LYS A 63 11.79 0.48 3.52
C LYS A 63 11.42 -0.58 2.48
N THR A 64 10.13 -0.78 2.23
CA THR A 64 9.58 -1.69 1.22
C THR A 64 8.35 -1.06 0.59
N ARG A 65 8.10 -1.35 -0.69
CA ARG A 65 6.94 -0.83 -1.44
C ARG A 65 6.43 -1.91 -2.40
N GLN A 66 5.23 -2.40 -2.15
CA GLN A 66 4.59 -3.45 -2.96
C GLN A 66 3.27 -2.90 -3.51
N VAL A 67 3.19 -2.77 -4.84
CA VAL A 67 1.96 -2.32 -5.51
C VAL A 67 0.83 -3.26 -5.14
N ALA A 68 -0.31 -2.71 -4.73
CA ALA A 68 -1.49 -3.51 -4.45
C ALA A 68 -1.90 -4.18 -5.77
N GLY A 69 -1.76 -5.50 -5.84
CA GLY A 69 -2.25 -6.28 -6.97
C GLY A 69 -3.77 -6.37 -6.93
N ASP A 70 -4.42 -6.20 -8.08
CA ASP A 70 -5.86 -6.47 -8.25
C ASP A 70 -6.17 -7.99 -8.30
N GLU A 71 -5.15 -8.83 -8.44
CA GLU A 71 -5.27 -10.29 -8.43
C GLU A 71 -4.69 -10.90 -7.16
N PRO A 72 -5.33 -11.95 -6.61
CA PRO A 72 -4.75 -12.70 -5.52
C PRO A 72 -3.37 -13.25 -5.91
N PRO A 73 -2.41 -13.36 -4.97
CA PRO A 73 -1.15 -14.05 -5.20
C PRO A 73 -1.45 -15.44 -5.76
N ARG A 74 -1.02 -15.69 -7.00
CA ARG A 74 -1.22 -17.00 -7.63
C ARG A 74 -0.24 -17.97 -7.01
N ASP A 75 -0.76 -18.91 -6.22
CA ASP A 75 0.01 -19.95 -5.53
C ASP A 75 0.15 -21.24 -6.37
N TYR A 76 -0.09 -21.15 -7.68
CA TYR A 76 -0.02 -22.30 -8.59
C TYR A 76 0.64 -21.93 -9.92
N GLU A 77 1.49 -22.83 -10.41
CA GLU A 77 2.08 -22.75 -11.74
C GLU A 77 0.98 -23.02 -12.79
N ARG A 78 0.84 -22.14 -13.79
CA ARG A 78 -0.06 -22.38 -14.92
C ARG A 78 0.69 -23.27 -15.93
N GLY A 79 0.44 -24.57 -15.88
CA GLY A 79 0.90 -25.47 -16.94
C GLY A 79 0.38 -25.00 -18.30
N ALA A 80 1.18 -25.19 -19.36
CA ALA A 80 0.85 -24.73 -20.72
C ALA A 80 -0.52 -25.24 -21.22
N ASP A 81 -1.01 -26.35 -20.68
CA ASP A 81 -2.27 -27.01 -21.04
C ASP A 81 -3.43 -26.75 -20.06
N ALA A 82 -3.37 -25.67 -19.26
CA ALA A 82 -4.47 -25.34 -18.37
C ALA A 82 -5.78 -25.13 -19.17
N PRO A 83 -6.90 -25.78 -18.80
CA PRO A 83 -8.14 -25.73 -19.56
C PRO A 83 -8.68 -24.29 -19.62
N VAL A 84 -8.96 -23.82 -20.84
CA VAL A 84 -9.34 -22.42 -21.13
C VAL A 84 -10.84 -22.15 -21.02
N ALA A 85 -11.68 -23.18 -20.90
CA ALA A 85 -13.12 -23.04 -20.74
C ALA A 85 -13.79 -24.33 -20.23
N LEU A 86 -14.96 -24.17 -19.62
CA LEU A 86 -15.88 -25.26 -19.27
C LEU A 86 -16.54 -25.81 -20.55
N ILE A 87 -16.48 -27.12 -20.79
CA ILE A 87 -17.27 -27.78 -21.83
C ILE A 87 -18.62 -28.14 -21.20
N PRO A 88 -19.75 -27.52 -21.60
CA PRO A 88 -21.05 -27.86 -21.05
C PRO A 88 -21.46 -29.28 -21.49
N SER A 89 -21.93 -30.08 -20.54
CA SER A 89 -22.46 -31.41 -20.79
C SER A 89 -23.74 -31.31 -21.61
N ARG A 90 -23.79 -31.99 -22.75
CA ARG A 90 -24.99 -32.07 -23.59
C ARG A 90 -25.91 -33.15 -23.01
N PHE A 91 -27.02 -32.72 -22.42
CA PHE A 91 -28.19 -33.59 -22.16
C PHE A 91 -29.05 -33.70 -23.42
#